data_AF-A0A6B3I127-F1
#
_entry.id   AF-A0A6B3I127-F1
#
_cell.length_a   1.000
_cell.length_b   1.000
_cell.length_c   1.000
_cell.angle_alpha   90.00
_cell.angle_beta   90.00
_cell.angle_gamma   90.00
#
_symmetry.space_group_name_H-M   'P 1'
#
loop_
_entity.id
_entity.type
_entity.pdbx_description
1 polymer ?
#
loop_
_entity_poly.entity_id
_entity_poly.type
_entity_poly.pdbx_seq_one_letter_code
_entity_poly.pdbx_strand_id
1 'polypeptide(L)'
;TCAGMILLAEKILDPRSGQETVGGIDMIVRRNAFGRQNESFEAAVEVDGIGGGPVEGVFIRAPWVESVGAEAEVIAEHGGHIVAVRQRN
;
A
#
# COMPACT_ATOMS: atom_id res chain seq x y z
N THR A 1 -4.38 5.59 1.48
CA THR A 1 -5.29 5.71 0.31
C THR A 1 -4.66 5.04 -0.91
N CYS A 2 -5.46 4.43 -1.79
CA CYS A 2 -5.01 3.53 -2.87
C CYS A 2 -4.17 4.22 -3.97
N ALA A 3 -4.72 5.22 -4.67
CA ALA A 3 -3.99 5.92 -5.73
C ALA A 3 -2.79 6.74 -5.20
N GLY A 4 -2.92 7.29 -3.99
CA GLY A 4 -1.85 8.04 -3.32
C GLY A 4 -0.62 7.17 -3.05
N MET A 5 -0.82 5.93 -2.60
CA MET A 5 0.26 4.96 -2.42
C MET A 5 1.04 4.73 -3.72
N ILE A 6 0.34 4.54 -4.84
CA ILE A 6 0.97 4.31 -6.15
C ILE A 6 1.76 5.56 -6.59
N LEU A 7 1.22 6.76 -6.38
CA LEU A 7 1.86 8.01 -6.78
C LEU A 7 3.11 8.32 -5.95
N LEU A 8 3.12 8.02 -4.66
CA LEU A 8 4.22 8.34 -3.74
C LEU A 8 5.33 7.28 -3.69
N ALA A 9 5.10 6.11 -4.29
CA ALA A 9 6.12 5.06 -4.37
C ALA A 9 7.31 5.52 -5.22
N GLU A 10 8.53 5.21 -4.77
CA GLU A 10 9.71 5.38 -5.62
C GLU A 10 9.63 4.54 -6.90
N LYS A 11 9.08 3.32 -6.80
CA LYS A 11 8.94 2.42 -7.94
C LYS A 11 7.60 1.69 -7.94
N ILE A 12 7.13 1.39 -9.14
CA ILE A 12 6.00 0.51 -9.37
C ILE A 12 6.53 -0.77 -10.01
N LEU A 13 6.15 -1.91 -9.46
CA LEU A 13 6.41 -3.20 -10.07
C LEU A 13 5.46 -3.40 -11.26
N ASP A 14 6.03 -3.67 -12.43
CA ASP A 14 5.31 -3.82 -13.71
C ASP A 14 4.42 -2.61 -14.05
N PRO A 15 5.00 -1.40 -14.23
CA PRO A 15 4.23 -0.20 -14.52
C PRO A 15 3.52 -0.32 -15.88
N ARG A 16 2.38 0.37 -16.04
CA ARG A 16 1.83 0.58 -17.38
C ARG A 16 2.79 1.45 -18.19
N SER A 17 2.81 1.27 -19.51
CA SER A 17 3.64 2.08 -20.41
C SER A 17 3.44 3.57 -20.14
N GLY A 18 4.54 4.29 -19.88
CA GLY A 18 4.56 5.73 -19.61
C GLY A 18 4.03 6.14 -18.22
N GLN A 19 3.85 5.19 -17.29
CA GLN A 19 3.42 5.51 -15.93
C GLN A 19 4.59 6.05 -15.10
N GLU A 20 4.40 7.26 -14.56
CA GLU A 20 5.34 7.95 -13.68
C GLU A 20 4.84 7.97 -12.23
N THR A 21 5.76 8.17 -11.29
CA THR A 21 5.47 8.42 -9.88
C THR A 21 6.01 9.79 -9.48
N VAL A 22 5.41 10.37 -8.44
CA VAL A 22 5.97 11.53 -7.74
C VAL A 22 7.15 11.08 -6.86
N GLY A 23 7.07 9.86 -6.32
CA GLY A 23 8.03 9.35 -5.35
C GLY A 23 7.89 10.02 -3.98
N GLY A 24 8.88 9.80 -3.11
CA GLY A 24 8.95 10.38 -1.78
C GLY A 24 8.77 9.39 -0.63
N ILE A 25 8.27 8.19 -0.91
CA ILE A 25 8.29 7.05 0.02
C ILE A 25 9.15 5.93 -0.60
N ASP A 26 10.16 5.49 0.16
CA ASP A 26 11.11 4.43 -0.16
C ASP A 26 10.42 3.06 -0.12
N MET A 27 9.61 2.82 -1.16
CA MET A 27 8.82 1.60 -1.31
C MET A 27 8.63 1.24 -2.78
N ILE A 28 8.44 -0.06 -3.02
CA ILE A 28 8.03 -0.62 -4.31
C ILE A 28 6.60 -1.09 -4.20
N VAL A 29 5.73 -0.63 -5.12
CA VAL A 29 4.30 -0.93 -5.10
C VAL A 29 3.90 -1.82 -6.27
N ARG A 30 3.07 -2.85 -6.01
CA ARG A 30 2.40 -3.64 -7.05
C ARG A 30 0.94 -3.22 -7.18
N ARG A 31 0.47 -2.99 -8.41
CA ARG A 31 -0.90 -2.50 -8.67
C ARG A 31 -1.92 -3.63 -8.74
N ASN A 32 -3.16 -3.34 -8.31
CA ASN A 32 -4.32 -4.25 -8.40
C ASN A 32 -3.98 -5.67 -7.94
N ALA A 33 -3.29 -5.77 -6.82
CA ALA A 33 -2.51 -6.95 -6.52
C ALA A 33 -3.33 -8.02 -5.79
N PHE A 34 -4.38 -7.62 -5.08
CA PHE A 34 -5.30 -8.50 -4.35
C PHE A 34 -6.26 -9.35 -5.21
N GLY A 35 -5.99 -9.57 -6.50
CA GLY A 35 -6.76 -10.50 -7.34
C GLY A 35 -7.59 -9.84 -8.44
N ARG A 36 -8.65 -10.52 -8.90
CA ARG A 36 -9.45 -10.09 -10.07
C ARG A 36 -10.27 -8.84 -9.73
N GLN A 37 -10.61 -8.03 -10.75
CA GLN A 37 -11.30 -6.73 -10.59
C GLN A 37 -12.60 -6.75 -9.76
N ASN A 38 -13.24 -7.91 -9.59
CA ASN A 38 -14.49 -8.05 -8.82
C ASN A 38 -14.28 -8.35 -7.33
N GLU A 39 -13.05 -8.49 -6.85
CA GLU A 39 -12.73 -8.80 -5.45
C GLU A 39 -12.46 -7.51 -4.66
N SER A 40 -13.47 -6.63 -4.60
CA SER A 40 -13.45 -5.59 -3.56
C SER A 40 -13.84 -6.24 -2.23
N PHE A 41 -13.11 -5.92 -1.18
CA PHE A 41 -13.41 -6.46 0.14
C PHE A 41 -13.13 -5.44 1.23
N GLU A 42 -13.68 -5.72 2.40
CA GLU A 42 -13.48 -4.96 3.62
C GLU A 42 -12.78 -5.87 4.63
N ALA A 43 -11.84 -5.30 5.38
CA ALA A 43 -11.14 -6.03 6.43
C ALA A 43 -10.78 -5.10 7.59
N ALA A 44 -10.88 -5.62 8.81
CA ALA A 44 -10.29 -5.01 9.98
C ALA A 44 -8.76 -5.17 9.93
N VAL A 45 -8.03 -4.07 10.06
CA VAL A 45 -6.57 -4.02 9.96
C VAL A 45 -6.00 -3.35 11.19
N GLU A 46 -5.11 -4.04 11.91
CA GLU A 46 -4.32 -3.43 12.97
C GLU A 46 -3.29 -2.48 12.36
N VAL A 47 -3.23 -1.24 12.87
CA VAL A 47 -2.33 -0.20 12.35
C VAL A 47 -1.51 0.40 13.49
N ASP A 48 -0.20 0.25 13.39
CA ASP A 48 0.71 0.74 14.41
C ASP A 48 0.69 2.27 14.55
N GLY A 49 0.51 2.73 15.78
CA GLY A 49 0.41 4.15 16.11
C GLY A 49 -0.99 4.75 15.97
N ILE A 50 -2.01 3.95 15.63
CA ILE A 50 -3.42 4.35 15.70
C ILE A 50 -4.08 3.65 16.89
N GLY A 51 -4.54 4.44 17.88
CA GLY A 51 -5.29 3.91 19.01
C GLY A 51 -6.77 3.67 18.67
N GLY A 52 -7.45 2.84 19.45
CA GLY A 52 -8.88 2.57 19.30
C GLY A 52 -9.24 1.20 18.70
N GLY A 53 -8.23 0.35 18.47
CA GLY A 53 -8.41 -0.97 17.86
C GLY A 53 -8.21 -0.95 16.33
N PRO A 54 -8.51 -2.06 15.66
CA PRO A 54 -8.27 -2.18 14.23
C PRO A 54 -9.13 -1.20 13.41
N VAL A 55 -8.52 -0.66 12.36
CA VAL A 55 -9.15 0.25 11.41
C VAL A 55 -9.89 -0.56 10.34
N GLU A 56 -11.11 -0.14 10.01
CA GLU A 56 -11.87 -0.73 8.90
C GLU A 56 -11.28 -0.28 7.56
N GLY A 57 -10.60 -1.20 6.88
CA GLY A 57 -9.97 -0.98 5.57
C GLY A 57 -10.88 -1.42 4.42
N VAL A 58 -11.09 -0.53 3.45
CA VAL A 58 -11.84 -0.82 2.22
C VAL A 58 -10.86 -0.99 1.05
N PHE A 59 -10.81 -2.19 0.48
CA PHE A 59 -9.84 -2.59 -0.54
C PHE A 59 -10.52 -2.74 -1.90
N ILE A 60 -10.53 -1.67 -2.69
CA ILE A 60 -11.10 -1.66 -4.05
C ILE A 60 -9.96 -1.62 -5.07
N ARG A 61 -9.74 -2.75 -5.76
CA ARG A 61 -8.60 -2.93 -6.69
C ARG A 61 -7.27 -2.46 -6.05
N ALA A 62 -7.10 -2.78 -4.77
CA ALA A 62 -6.04 -2.21 -3.97
C ALA A 62 -4.65 -2.67 -4.47
N PRO A 63 -3.65 -1.78 -4.48
CA PRO A 63 -2.26 -2.18 -4.53
C PRO A 63 -1.84 -2.79 -3.18
N TRP A 64 -0.69 -3.46 -3.17
CA TRP A 64 0.09 -3.67 -1.96
C TRP A 64 1.51 -3.17 -2.17
N VAL A 65 2.25 -3.03 -1.08
CA VAL A 65 3.68 -2.73 -1.10
C VAL A 65 4.44 -4.05 -1.17
N GLU A 66 5.25 -4.21 -2.22
CA GLU A 66 6.07 -5.42 -2.44
C GLU A 66 7.30 -5.42 -1.54
N SER A 67 7.91 -4.25 -1.36
CA SER A 67 9.04 -4.06 -0.45
C SER A 67 9.16 -2.62 0.01
N VAL A 68 9.76 -2.44 1.18
CA VAL A 68 10.14 -1.14 1.75
C VAL A 68 11.67 -1.05 1.80
N GLY A 69 12.22 0.14 1.60
CA GLY A 69 13.63 0.41 1.84
C GLY A 69 13.89 0.92 3.26
N ALA A 70 15.10 1.41 3.52
CA ALA A 70 15.58 1.68 4.87
C ALA A 70 14.90 2.89 5.54
N GLU A 71 14.33 3.79 4.75
CA GLU A 71 13.71 5.03 5.24
C GLU A 71 12.22 4.85 5.61
N ALA A 72 11.63 3.70 5.27
CA ALA A 72 10.20 3.41 5.43
C ALA A 72 9.95 2.31 6.47
N GLU A 73 8.89 2.48 7.25
CA GLU A 73 8.43 1.52 8.27
C GLU A 73 7.09 0.92 7.86
N VAL A 74 6.98 -0.41 7.91
CA VAL A 74 5.69 -1.12 7.78
C VAL A 74 4.90 -0.92 9.06
N ILE A 75 3.68 -0.39 8.93
CA ILE A 75 2.80 -0.14 10.08
C ILE A 75 1.50 -0.93 10.02
N ALA A 76 1.24 -1.65 8.92
CA ALA A 76 0.12 -2.57 8.83
C ALA A 76 0.30 -3.60 7.71
N GLU A 77 -0.14 -4.83 7.99
CA GLU A 77 -0.21 -5.93 7.03
C GLU A 77 -1.61 -6.55 7.03
N HIS A 78 -2.01 -7.08 5.87
CA HIS A 78 -3.23 -7.88 5.73
C HIS A 78 -2.98 -9.05 4.78
N GLY A 79 -3.29 -10.27 5.23
CA GLY A 79 -3.12 -11.47 4.41
C GLY A 79 -1.66 -11.73 3.99
N GLY A 80 -0.68 -11.28 4.77
CA GLY A 80 0.75 -11.37 4.44
C GLY A 80 1.26 -10.31 3.46
N HIS A 81 0.44 -9.30 3.16
CA HIS A 81 0.80 -8.19 2.28
C HIS A 81 0.83 -6.86 3.04
N ILE A 82 1.81 -6.01 2.73
CA ILE A 82 1.94 -4.69 3.34
C ILE A 82 0.87 -3.77 2.76
N VAL A 83 0.04 -3.20 3.64
CA VAL A 83 -1.10 -2.33 3.26
C VAL A 83 -0.99 -0.91 3.80
N ALA A 84 -0.09 -0.65 4.75
CA ALA A 84 0.25 0.69 5.18
C ALA A 84 1.74 0.83 5.55
N VAL A 85 2.30 1.98 5.18
CA VAL A 85 3.71 2.33 5.38
C VAL A 85 3.78 3.76 5.87
N ARG A 86 4.80 4.08 6.67
CA ARG A 86 5.10 5.43 7.14
C ARG A 86 6.58 5.75 6.86
N GLN A 87 6.83 6.95 6.33
CA GLN A 87 8.17 7.47 6.11
C GLN A 87 8.16 8.98 6.35
N ARG A 88 9.15 9.47 7.12
CA ARG A 88 9.41 10.89 7.42
C ARG A 88 8.13 11.71 7.73
N ASN A 89 7.77 11.79 9.00
CA ASN A 89 6.83 12.81 9.48
C ASN A 89 7.42 14.22 9.32
#